data_AF-A0A6P2WPE1-F1
#
_entry.id   AF-A0A6P2WPE1-F1
#
_cell.length_a   1.000
_cell.length_b   1.000
_cell.length_c   1.000
_cell.angle_alpha   90.00
_cell.angle_beta   90.00
_cell.angle_gamma   90.00
#
_symmetry.space_group_name_H-M   'P 1'
#
loop_
_entity.id
_entity.type
_entity.pdbx_description
1 polymer ?
#
loop_
_entity_poly.entity_id
_entity_poly.type
_entity_poly.pdbx_seq_one_letter_code
_entity_poly.pdbx_strand_id
1 'polypeptide(L)'
;MTEHDDSSSRPDLTQGIALDELADGAMIEGHVGDATVLLVRRADELFAVGAQCPHYGAPLADGLLEGDTIHCPWHHATFCLRTGELLRAPALDGLPCWRVERRDGRAVVLDERPAAVPPLNAAGLPASVVIVGGGAAAIAAAVTLRQEGYPHPVTLLTADADPPYDRPNLSKDYLAGTADADWLPLRAPSFYADHHIDVRCGTRVVRIDPAQQAVELADGSRVGYGALLLATGAEPNRLTVPGADLPHVCVLRSRADCDALIGKLKTARRCVVVGASFIGLEAAAALRTRRLDVQVVAPDAHPMARVLGEALGSTIQTLHESHGVVFHLGATPAQITPDSVTLSTGDVLPADLVVVGIGVHPNVALAQDAGLAVDRGVTVDRFLQTSAPGIYAAGDIARWPDPLTGERIRVEHWVVAERQGIAAARNMLGQQRPFDAVPFFWTQHYDLTVNYVGHAEQFDRVEIDGDLGAHDCSIAYWRGNTRLAVATVGRDLDSLKAEAAFERRIAAA
;
A
#
# COMPACT_ATOMS: atom_id res chain seq x y z
N MET A 1 20.15 10.90 1.51
CA MET A 1 21.24 11.78 1.03
C MET A 1 20.55 12.89 0.26
N THR A 2 20.44 14.08 0.85
CA THR A 2 19.71 15.21 0.24
C THR A 2 20.61 15.86 -0.80
N GLU A 3 20.42 15.49 -2.07
CA GLU A 3 20.87 16.36 -3.16
C GLU A 3 20.18 17.71 -2.98
N HIS A 4 20.98 18.77 -2.98
CA HIS A 4 20.48 20.14 -3.03
C HIS A 4 19.69 20.31 -4.33
N ASP A 5 18.37 20.40 -4.22
CA ASP A 5 17.49 20.79 -5.31
C ASP A 5 17.79 22.25 -5.68
N ASP A 6 18.60 22.45 -6.73
CA ASP A 6 18.96 23.76 -7.23
C ASP A 6 17.77 24.35 -8.01
N SER A 7 16.75 24.77 -7.26
CA SER A 7 15.52 25.42 -7.75
C SER A 7 15.81 26.62 -8.66
N SER A 8 17.03 27.19 -8.62
CA SER A 8 17.45 28.32 -9.46
C SER A 8 17.69 27.95 -10.94
N SER A 9 17.74 26.66 -11.27
CA SER A 9 17.98 26.16 -12.63
C SER A 9 16.71 25.83 -13.42
N ARG A 10 15.55 25.68 -12.74
CA ARG A 10 14.28 25.35 -13.38
C ARG A 10 13.70 26.57 -14.09
N PRO A 11 13.10 26.43 -15.29
CA PRO A 11 12.52 27.56 -16.02
C PRO A 11 11.27 28.11 -15.33
N ASP A 12 11.11 29.44 -15.36
CA ASP A 12 9.85 30.12 -15.03
C ASP A 12 8.84 29.86 -16.14
N LEU A 13 7.84 29.01 -15.86
CA LEU A 13 6.85 28.59 -16.85
C LEU A 13 5.88 29.72 -17.24
N THR A 14 5.87 30.82 -16.48
CA THR A 14 5.09 32.03 -16.81
C THR A 14 5.75 32.87 -17.92
N GLN A 15 7.05 32.68 -18.18
CA GLN A 15 7.75 33.27 -19.33
C GLN A 15 7.56 32.44 -20.61
N GLY A 16 7.02 31.24 -20.47
CA GLY A 16 6.67 30.31 -21.52
C GLY A 16 7.83 29.48 -22.07
N ILE A 17 7.53 28.24 -22.47
CA ILE A 17 8.47 27.33 -23.13
C ILE A 17 8.17 27.29 -24.63
N ALA A 18 9.19 27.26 -25.49
CA ALA A 18 8.96 27.24 -26.92
C ALA A 18 8.26 25.94 -27.36
N LEU A 19 7.26 26.02 -28.24
CA LEU A 19 6.45 24.85 -28.61
C LEU A 19 7.22 23.81 -29.45
N ASP A 20 8.33 24.22 -30.07
CA ASP A 20 9.27 23.35 -30.77
C ASP A 20 10.20 22.58 -29.81
N GLU A 21 10.44 23.09 -28.61
CA GLU A 21 11.14 22.38 -27.51
C GLU A 21 10.22 21.35 -26.83
N LEU A 22 8.89 21.53 -26.92
CA LEU A 22 7.89 20.61 -26.37
C LEU A 22 7.47 19.58 -27.41
N ALA A 23 8.25 18.51 -27.61
CA ALA A 23 7.80 17.37 -28.41
C ALA A 23 6.58 16.66 -27.79
N ASP A 24 5.84 15.85 -28.56
CA ASP A 24 4.79 15.00 -27.98
C ASP A 24 5.40 14.04 -26.94
N GLY A 25 4.78 13.97 -25.77
CA GLY A 25 5.28 13.22 -24.62
C GLY A 25 6.32 13.96 -23.78
N ALA A 26 6.69 15.19 -24.14
CA ALA A 26 7.61 15.99 -23.34
C ALA A 26 7.00 16.32 -21.97
N MET A 27 7.82 16.16 -20.92
CA MET A 27 7.53 16.52 -19.54
C MET A 27 8.64 17.45 -19.07
N ILE A 28 8.32 18.72 -18.81
CA ILE A 28 9.28 19.75 -18.41
C ILE A 28 8.93 20.24 -17.02
N GLU A 29 9.83 20.00 -16.07
CA GLU A 29 9.75 20.62 -14.75
C GLU A 29 10.15 22.08 -14.81
N GLY A 30 9.34 22.92 -14.20
CA GLY A 30 9.58 24.35 -14.04
C GLY A 30 8.93 24.86 -12.76
N HIS A 31 8.77 26.17 -12.65
CA HIS A 31 8.09 26.78 -11.51
C HIS A 31 7.07 27.83 -11.94
N VAL A 32 6.07 28.03 -11.08
CA VAL A 32 5.10 29.14 -11.12
C VAL A 32 5.04 29.74 -9.73
N GLY A 33 5.68 30.90 -9.54
CA GLY A 33 5.97 31.39 -8.18
C GLY A 33 6.84 30.37 -7.43
N ASP A 34 6.40 29.95 -6.25
CA ASP A 34 7.08 28.97 -5.40
C ASP A 34 6.67 27.51 -5.70
N ALA A 35 5.66 27.29 -6.56
CA ALA A 35 5.17 25.95 -6.88
C ALA A 35 6.02 25.30 -7.97
N THR A 36 6.47 24.07 -7.72
CA THR A 36 7.11 23.22 -8.75
C THR A 36 6.04 22.57 -9.63
N VAL A 37 6.08 22.85 -10.93
CA VAL A 37 5.04 22.49 -11.90
C VAL A 37 5.64 21.67 -13.02
N LEU A 38 4.93 20.63 -13.44
CA LEU A 38 5.26 19.81 -14.59
C LEU A 38 4.40 20.22 -15.79
N LEU A 39 5.03 20.81 -16.79
CA LEU A 39 4.41 21.11 -18.08
C LEU A 39 4.51 19.87 -18.97
N VAL A 40 3.37 19.35 -19.40
CA VAL A 40 3.27 18.13 -20.20
C VAL A 40 2.61 18.42 -21.53
N ARG A 41 3.21 17.96 -22.63
CA ARG A 41 2.55 17.92 -23.94
C ARG A 41 2.10 16.50 -24.27
N ARG A 42 0.82 16.34 -24.63
CA ARG A 42 0.29 15.10 -25.23
C ARG A 42 -0.54 15.43 -26.45
N ALA A 43 -0.15 14.86 -27.58
CA ALA A 43 -0.64 15.20 -28.90
C ALA A 43 -0.66 16.74 -29.08
N ASP A 44 -1.83 17.30 -29.32
CA ASP A 44 -2.05 18.74 -29.49
C ASP A 44 -2.50 19.44 -28.21
N GLU A 45 -2.48 18.78 -27.06
CA GLU A 45 -2.87 19.36 -25.77
C GLU A 45 -1.65 19.65 -24.88
N LEU A 46 -1.83 20.66 -24.02
CA LEU A 46 -0.85 21.07 -23.02
C LEU A 46 -1.50 21.02 -21.65
N PHE A 47 -0.80 20.44 -20.69
CA PHE A 47 -1.23 20.29 -19.32
C PHE A 47 -0.16 20.84 -18.38
N ALA A 48 -0.57 21.40 -17.25
CA ALA A 48 0.34 21.79 -16.19
C ALA A 48 -0.22 21.28 -14.87
N VAL A 49 0.53 20.42 -14.20
CA VAL A 49 0.16 19.76 -12.93
C VAL A 49 1.29 19.87 -11.92
N GLY A 50 1.05 19.52 -10.66
CA GLY A 50 2.11 19.49 -9.65
C GLY A 50 3.21 18.52 -10.06
N ALA A 51 4.48 18.87 -9.89
CA ALA A 51 5.59 18.04 -10.36
C ALA A 51 5.94 16.85 -9.45
N GLN A 52 5.43 16.86 -8.21
CA GLN A 52 5.73 15.83 -7.22
C GLN A 52 4.48 15.04 -6.86
N CYS A 53 4.64 13.73 -6.70
CA CYS A 53 3.58 12.86 -6.21
C CYS A 53 3.25 13.19 -4.74
N PRO A 54 2.00 13.48 -4.37
CA PRO A 54 1.62 13.84 -3.00
C PRO A 54 1.69 12.67 -2.00
N HIS A 55 2.05 11.46 -2.43
CA HIS A 55 2.31 10.33 -1.53
C HIS A 55 3.62 10.54 -0.76
N TYR A 56 4.78 10.37 -1.43
CA TYR A 56 6.12 10.53 -0.83
C TYR A 56 7.03 11.50 -1.61
N GLY A 57 6.47 12.36 -2.47
CA GLY A 57 7.24 13.40 -3.16
C GLY A 57 8.01 12.94 -4.39
N ALA A 58 7.71 11.74 -4.94
CA ALA A 58 8.39 11.24 -6.13
C ALA A 58 8.31 12.24 -7.31
N PRO A 59 9.41 12.47 -8.05
CA PRO A 59 9.40 13.34 -9.21
C PRO A 59 8.57 12.70 -10.33
N LEU A 60 7.47 13.34 -10.73
CA LEU A 60 6.58 12.79 -11.75
C LEU A 60 7.19 12.82 -13.16
N ALA A 61 8.21 13.65 -13.39
CA ALA A 61 8.96 13.67 -14.65
C ALA A 61 9.67 12.34 -14.94
N ASP A 62 10.00 11.56 -13.91
CA ASP A 62 10.59 10.21 -14.05
C ASP A 62 9.53 9.11 -14.23
N GLY A 63 8.25 9.50 -14.17
CA GLY A 63 7.10 8.61 -14.26
C GLY A 63 6.76 8.15 -15.68
N LEU A 64 5.66 7.40 -15.78
CA LEU A 64 5.12 6.97 -17.06
C LEU A 64 3.96 7.88 -17.48
N LEU A 65 4.05 8.38 -18.70
CA LEU A 65 3.03 9.18 -19.34
C LEU A 65 2.19 8.27 -20.26
N GLU A 66 0.93 8.02 -19.93
CA GLU A 66 0.04 7.17 -20.72
C GLU A 66 -1.31 7.85 -20.98
N GLY A 67 -1.64 8.10 -22.25
CA GLY A 67 -2.83 8.85 -22.62
C GLY A 67 -2.81 10.25 -22.00
N ASP A 68 -3.84 10.58 -21.23
CA ASP A 68 -3.99 11.79 -20.44
C ASP A 68 -3.68 11.57 -18.94
N THR A 69 -2.92 10.52 -18.62
CA THR A 69 -2.54 10.16 -17.24
C THR A 69 -1.04 10.16 -17.05
N ILE A 70 -0.63 10.44 -15.81
CA ILE A 70 0.76 10.32 -15.36
C ILE A 70 0.83 9.39 -14.16
N HIS A 71 1.79 8.47 -14.20
CA HIS A 71 1.98 7.45 -13.18
C HIS A 71 3.28 7.69 -12.43
N CYS A 72 3.19 7.75 -11.10
CA CYS A 72 4.30 7.96 -10.19
C CYS A 72 5.35 6.84 -10.31
N PRO A 73 6.65 7.16 -10.46
CA PRO A 73 7.70 6.17 -10.66
C PRO A 73 7.92 5.25 -9.46
N TRP A 74 7.71 5.73 -8.23
CA TRP A 74 8.05 4.93 -7.05
C TRP A 74 6.95 3.95 -6.65
N HIS A 75 5.70 4.41 -6.64
CA HIS A 75 4.60 3.65 -6.02
C HIS A 75 3.34 3.58 -6.86
N HIS A 76 3.42 3.93 -8.15
CA HIS A 76 2.33 3.67 -9.11
C HIS A 76 1.01 4.40 -8.79
N ALA A 77 1.06 5.53 -8.08
CA ALA A 77 -0.08 6.44 -8.00
C ALA A 77 -0.31 7.07 -9.38
N THR A 78 -1.57 7.09 -9.84
CA THR A 78 -1.93 7.57 -11.18
C THR A 78 -2.81 8.80 -11.09
N PHE A 79 -2.53 9.83 -11.88
CA PHE A 79 -3.25 11.09 -11.87
C PHE A 79 -3.73 11.47 -13.27
N CYS A 80 -4.90 12.07 -13.38
CA CYS A 80 -5.40 12.67 -14.61
C CYS A 80 -4.69 14.02 -14.85
N LEU A 81 -3.99 14.18 -15.98
CA LEU A 81 -3.33 15.44 -16.35
C LEU A 81 -4.33 16.58 -16.57
N ARG A 82 -5.57 16.25 -16.97
CA ARG A 82 -6.59 17.24 -17.27
C ARG A 82 -7.18 17.87 -16.03
N THR A 83 -7.43 17.09 -14.98
CA THR A 83 -8.18 17.51 -13.79
C THR A 83 -7.33 17.52 -12.52
N GLY A 84 -6.19 16.82 -12.53
CA GLY A 84 -5.39 16.54 -11.35
C GLY A 84 -5.95 15.41 -10.50
N GLU A 85 -7.09 14.81 -10.88
CA GLU A 85 -7.75 13.78 -10.09
C GLU A 85 -6.83 12.58 -9.86
N LEU A 86 -6.80 12.10 -8.62
CA LEU A 86 -6.22 10.80 -8.26
C LEU A 86 -7.08 9.66 -8.84
N LEU A 87 -6.53 8.94 -9.79
CA LEU A 87 -7.18 7.78 -10.43
C LEU A 87 -6.83 6.47 -9.74
N ARG A 88 -5.59 6.32 -9.27
CA ARG A 88 -5.10 5.14 -8.53
C ARG A 88 -4.24 5.58 -7.35
N ALA A 89 -4.52 5.04 -6.16
CA ALA A 89 -3.69 5.18 -4.96
C ALA A 89 -2.29 4.55 -5.20
N PRO A 90 -1.25 4.87 -4.38
CA PRO A 90 -1.32 5.17 -2.94
C PRO A 90 -1.32 6.64 -2.48
N ALA A 91 -1.42 7.61 -3.39
CA ALA A 91 -1.72 8.98 -2.93
C ALA A 91 -3.13 9.08 -2.33
N LEU A 92 -3.37 10.07 -1.48
CA LEU A 92 -4.70 10.40 -0.95
C LEU A 92 -5.28 11.69 -1.53
N ASP A 93 -4.45 12.51 -2.18
CA ASP A 93 -4.82 13.77 -2.82
C ASP A 93 -4.55 13.71 -4.31
N GLY A 94 -5.30 14.52 -5.07
CA GLY A 94 -4.97 14.81 -6.47
C GLY A 94 -3.81 15.81 -6.59
N LEU A 95 -3.44 16.12 -7.83
CA LEU A 95 -2.46 17.15 -8.15
C LEU A 95 -3.14 18.51 -8.33
N PRO A 96 -2.53 19.61 -7.86
CA PRO A 96 -2.90 20.94 -8.32
C PRO A 96 -2.69 21.05 -9.84
N CYS A 97 -3.48 21.89 -10.49
CA CYS A 97 -3.45 22.08 -11.94
C CYS A 97 -3.37 23.56 -12.27
N TRP A 98 -2.70 23.92 -13.36
CA TRP A 98 -2.62 25.29 -13.85
C TRP A 98 -3.22 25.41 -15.24
N ARG A 99 -3.70 26.61 -15.56
CA ARG A 99 -4.08 26.94 -16.94
C ARG A 99 -2.83 27.07 -17.80
N VAL A 100 -2.90 26.55 -19.02
CA VAL A 100 -1.83 26.69 -20.04
C VAL A 100 -2.41 27.33 -21.29
N GLU A 101 -1.74 28.35 -21.80
CA GLU A 101 -2.10 29.04 -23.04
C GLU A 101 -0.97 29.00 -24.07
N ARG A 102 -1.33 28.99 -25.35
CA ARG A 102 -0.37 29.18 -26.45
C ARG A 102 -0.28 30.66 -26.79
N ARG A 103 0.88 31.27 -26.64
CA ARG A 103 1.14 32.69 -26.95
C ARG A 103 2.43 32.79 -27.76
N ASP A 104 2.36 33.38 -28.95
CA ASP A 104 3.52 33.65 -29.82
C ASP A 104 4.45 32.44 -30.01
N GLY A 105 3.89 31.25 -30.24
CA GLY A 105 4.65 30.02 -30.43
C GLY A 105 5.21 29.40 -29.13
N ARG A 106 4.77 29.86 -27.96
CA ARG A 106 5.19 29.35 -26.64
C ARG A 106 4.00 28.81 -25.84
N ALA A 107 4.25 27.80 -25.01
CA ALA A 107 3.33 27.34 -23.96
C ALA A 107 3.59 28.14 -22.69
N VAL A 108 2.62 28.94 -22.25
CA VAL A 108 2.71 29.80 -21.06
C VAL A 108 1.79 29.25 -19.98
N VAL A 109 2.33 28.96 -18.80
CA VAL A 109 1.56 28.53 -17.63
C VAL A 109 1.11 29.76 -16.84
N LEU A 110 -0.16 29.78 -16.44
CA LEU A 110 -0.82 30.93 -15.83
C LEU A 110 -1.19 30.64 -14.37
N ASP A 111 -2.39 31.03 -13.95
CA ASP A 111 -2.96 30.78 -12.63
C ASP A 111 -3.29 29.30 -12.37
N GLU A 112 -3.19 28.93 -11.09
CA GLU A 112 -3.71 27.66 -10.59
C GLU A 112 -5.23 27.62 -10.78
N ARG A 113 -5.72 26.48 -11.27
CA ARG A 113 -7.13 26.21 -11.48
C ARG A 113 -7.68 25.44 -10.28
N PRO A 114 -8.85 25.82 -9.75
CA PRO A 114 -9.52 25.05 -8.72
C PRO A 114 -9.73 23.59 -9.14
N ALA A 115 -9.59 22.66 -8.19
CA ALA A 115 -9.94 21.27 -8.40
C ALA A 115 -11.42 21.15 -8.80
N ALA A 116 -11.70 20.33 -9.82
CA ALA A 116 -13.07 20.05 -10.21
C ALA A 116 -13.72 19.14 -9.17
N VAL A 117 -14.87 19.57 -8.62
CA VAL A 117 -15.70 18.70 -7.78
C VAL A 117 -16.62 17.90 -8.71
N PRO A 118 -16.55 16.56 -8.73
CA PRO A 118 -17.45 15.75 -9.55
C PRO A 118 -18.91 16.02 -9.16
N PRO A 119 -19.84 16.16 -10.12
CA PRO A 119 -21.25 16.26 -9.79
C PRO A 119 -21.74 14.93 -9.20
N LEU A 120 -22.15 14.94 -7.93
CA LEU A 120 -22.73 13.79 -7.26
C LEU A 120 -24.26 13.76 -7.48
N ASN A 121 -24.79 12.63 -7.94
CA ASN A 121 -26.23 12.42 -7.93
C ASN A 121 -26.70 12.18 -6.49
N ALA A 122 -27.44 13.15 -5.93
CA ALA A 122 -27.95 13.06 -4.56
C ALA A 122 -29.04 12.00 -4.36
N ALA A 123 -29.66 11.50 -5.43
CA ALA A 123 -30.74 10.53 -5.31
C ALA A 123 -30.21 9.14 -4.94
N GLY A 124 -30.73 8.56 -3.86
CA GLY A 124 -30.41 7.19 -3.44
C GLY A 124 -29.07 7.03 -2.72
N LEU A 125 -28.42 8.14 -2.31
CA LEU A 125 -27.24 8.06 -1.46
C LEU A 125 -27.57 7.47 -0.09
N PRO A 126 -26.64 6.72 0.54
CA PRO A 126 -26.82 6.26 1.90
C PRO A 126 -26.95 7.45 2.86
N ALA A 127 -27.82 7.35 3.86
CA ALA A 127 -28.03 8.42 4.85
C ALA A 127 -26.86 8.57 5.84
N SER A 128 -25.98 7.57 5.93
CA SER A 128 -24.73 7.58 6.69
C SER A 128 -23.80 6.46 6.19
N VAL A 129 -22.49 6.64 6.33
CA VAL A 129 -21.50 5.60 6.07
C VAL A 129 -20.75 5.29 7.36
N VAL A 130 -20.65 4.01 7.70
CA VAL A 130 -19.78 3.50 8.78
C VAL A 130 -18.65 2.69 8.17
N ILE A 131 -17.42 2.98 8.58
CA ILE A 131 -16.20 2.27 8.17
C ILE A 131 -15.63 1.58 9.40
N VAL A 132 -15.45 0.26 9.34
CA VAL A 132 -14.91 -0.55 10.43
C VAL A 132 -13.47 -0.94 10.11
N GLY A 133 -12.52 -0.35 10.83
CA GLY A 133 -11.07 -0.49 10.61
C GLY A 133 -10.39 0.88 10.45
N GLY A 134 -9.12 0.95 10.84
CA GLY A 134 -8.28 2.18 10.78
C GLY A 134 -7.00 2.00 9.96
N GLY A 135 -7.06 1.26 8.85
CA GLY A 135 -5.94 1.05 7.94
C GLY A 135 -6.10 1.76 6.58
N ALA A 136 -5.22 1.43 5.64
CA ALA A 136 -5.15 1.97 4.27
C ALA A 136 -6.52 2.04 3.55
N ALA A 137 -7.26 0.93 3.51
CA ALA A 137 -8.58 0.90 2.87
C ALA A 137 -9.59 1.86 3.53
N ALA A 138 -9.53 2.00 4.85
CA ALA A 138 -10.47 2.82 5.61
C ALA A 138 -10.25 4.32 5.37
N ILE A 139 -8.99 4.78 5.43
CA ILE A 139 -8.66 6.18 5.19
C ILE A 139 -8.91 6.56 3.73
N ALA A 140 -8.51 5.71 2.78
CA ALA A 140 -8.77 5.96 1.37
C ALA A 140 -10.27 6.09 1.09
N ALA A 141 -11.10 5.20 1.65
CA ALA A 141 -12.55 5.31 1.52
C ALA A 141 -13.10 6.60 2.16
N ALA A 142 -12.68 6.96 3.37
CA ALA A 142 -13.17 8.15 4.07
C ALA A 142 -12.82 9.44 3.31
N VAL A 143 -11.60 9.54 2.79
CA VAL A 143 -11.13 10.66 1.96
C VAL A 143 -11.92 10.72 0.64
N THR A 144 -12.06 9.59 -0.06
CA THR A 144 -12.80 9.53 -1.33
C THR A 144 -14.26 9.91 -1.16
N LEU A 145 -14.95 9.48 -0.10
CA LEU A 145 -16.33 9.90 0.15
C LEU A 145 -16.46 11.42 0.17
N ARG A 146 -15.51 12.13 0.80
CA ARG A 146 -15.51 13.59 0.86
C ARG A 146 -15.09 14.25 -0.45
N GLN A 147 -14.11 13.69 -1.16
CA GLN A 147 -13.70 14.18 -2.49
C GLN A 147 -14.81 14.03 -3.54
N GLU A 148 -15.62 12.97 -3.45
CA GLU A 148 -16.79 12.74 -4.30
C GLU A 148 -18.02 13.57 -3.86
N GLY A 149 -17.87 14.44 -2.86
CA GLY A 149 -18.94 15.36 -2.42
C GLY A 149 -20.05 14.72 -1.59
N TYR A 150 -19.83 13.54 -0.99
CA TYR A 150 -20.82 12.89 -0.14
C TYR A 150 -21.19 13.78 1.06
N PRO A 151 -22.47 14.18 1.20
CA PRO A 151 -22.85 15.25 2.15
C PRO A 151 -23.25 14.72 3.54
N HIS A 152 -23.36 13.40 3.71
CA HIS A 152 -23.92 12.80 4.91
C HIS A 152 -22.82 12.31 5.87
N PRO A 153 -23.17 11.90 7.12
CA PRO A 153 -22.21 11.47 8.11
C PRO A 153 -21.30 10.32 7.64
N VAL A 154 -20.02 10.42 8.00
CA VAL A 154 -19.00 9.37 7.83
C VAL A 154 -18.38 9.11 9.19
N THR A 155 -18.53 7.89 9.70
CA THR A 155 -17.95 7.45 10.97
C THR A 155 -16.93 6.34 10.72
N LEU A 156 -15.69 6.55 11.16
CA LEU A 156 -14.61 5.57 11.09
C LEU A 156 -14.36 5.02 12.51
N LEU A 157 -14.60 3.72 12.69
CA LEU A 157 -14.43 3.01 13.96
C LEU A 157 -13.16 2.17 13.89
N THR A 158 -12.18 2.48 14.73
CA THR A 158 -10.91 1.74 14.78
C THR A 158 -10.63 1.22 16.18
N ALA A 159 -10.16 -0.03 16.27
CA ALA A 159 -9.71 -0.63 17.52
C ALA A 159 -8.33 -0.10 17.96
N ASP A 160 -7.56 0.50 17.05
CA ASP A 160 -6.28 1.13 17.36
C ASP A 160 -6.50 2.40 18.20
N ALA A 161 -5.54 2.73 19.06
CA ALA A 161 -5.58 3.96 19.87
C ALA A 161 -5.37 5.23 19.02
N ASP A 162 -4.76 5.08 17.85
CA ASP A 162 -4.42 6.15 16.93
C ASP A 162 -5.39 6.19 15.72
N PRO A 163 -5.60 7.38 15.12
CA PRO A 163 -6.24 7.48 13.80
C PRO A 163 -5.38 6.80 12.72
N PRO A 164 -5.89 6.60 11.49
CA PRO A 164 -5.13 5.94 10.42
C PRO A 164 -3.71 6.48 10.23
N TYR A 165 -2.76 5.55 10.17
CA TYR A 165 -1.34 5.80 10.04
C TYR A 165 -0.70 4.82 9.04
N ASP A 166 0.47 5.21 8.55
CA ASP A 166 1.30 4.50 7.59
C ASP A 166 1.92 3.25 8.23
N ARG A 167 1.35 2.08 7.94
CA ARG A 167 1.84 0.79 8.47
C ARG A 167 3.13 0.28 7.81
N PRO A 168 3.39 0.51 6.50
CA PRO A 168 4.67 0.13 5.88
C PRO A 168 5.90 0.65 6.63
N ASN A 169 5.83 1.84 7.23
CA ASN A 169 6.91 2.38 8.04
C ASN A 169 7.21 1.59 9.33
N LEU A 170 6.24 0.83 9.86
CA LEU A 170 6.42 0.09 11.12
C LEU A 170 7.46 -1.02 11.06
N SER A 171 7.76 -1.57 9.89
CA SER A 171 8.84 -2.55 9.68
C SER A 171 10.09 -1.95 9.02
N LYS A 172 10.04 -0.65 8.66
CA LYS A 172 11.08 0.09 7.95
C LYS A 172 11.65 1.21 8.82
N ASP A 173 11.51 2.47 8.39
CA ASP A 173 12.20 3.61 8.98
C ASP A 173 11.82 3.87 10.43
N TYR A 174 10.56 3.63 10.80
CA TYR A 174 10.14 3.83 12.19
C TYR A 174 10.80 2.79 13.12
N LEU A 175 10.74 1.50 12.74
CA LEU A 175 11.43 0.47 13.49
C LEU A 175 12.94 0.66 13.45
N ALA A 176 13.54 1.13 12.34
CA ALA A 176 14.97 1.41 12.26
C ALA A 176 15.41 2.60 13.13
N GLY A 177 14.49 3.52 13.42
CA GLY A 177 14.75 4.75 14.17
C GLY A 177 15.26 5.89 13.30
N THR A 178 14.95 5.85 12.00
CA THR A 178 15.26 6.87 11.00
C THR A 178 14.06 7.76 10.66
N ALA A 179 12.85 7.35 11.03
CA ALA A 179 11.63 8.17 10.98
C ALA A 179 11.11 8.51 12.37
N ASP A 180 10.63 9.74 12.53
CA ASP A 180 9.96 10.20 13.74
C ASP A 180 8.51 9.72 13.80
N ALA A 181 7.98 9.62 15.02
CA ALA A 181 6.60 9.21 15.26
C ALA A 181 5.55 10.08 14.56
N ASP A 182 5.88 11.36 14.34
CA ASP A 182 5.01 12.34 13.69
C ASP A 182 4.92 12.14 12.17
N TRP A 183 5.73 11.25 11.59
CA TRP A 183 5.65 10.89 10.17
C TRP A 183 4.61 9.80 9.90
N LEU A 184 4.17 9.07 10.93
CA LEU A 184 3.22 7.96 10.78
C LEU A 184 1.80 8.40 10.40
N PRO A 185 1.20 9.46 10.98
CA PRO A 185 -0.19 9.82 10.67
C PRO A 185 -0.38 10.12 9.19
N LEU A 186 -1.38 9.49 8.54
CA LEU A 186 -1.68 9.73 7.12
C LEU A 186 -2.37 11.07 6.87
N ARG A 187 -2.99 11.63 7.91
CA ARG A 187 -3.64 12.94 7.90
C ARG A 187 -3.43 13.62 9.24
N ALA A 188 -3.27 14.94 9.20
CA ALA A 188 -3.29 15.76 10.40
C ALA A 188 -4.68 15.69 11.08
N PRO A 189 -4.76 15.83 12.42
CA PRO A 189 -6.03 15.82 13.13
C PRO A 189 -7.06 16.83 12.60
N SER A 190 -6.62 18.00 12.14
CA SER A 190 -7.49 19.04 11.56
C SER A 190 -8.22 18.56 10.31
N PHE A 191 -7.60 17.72 9.48
CA PHE A 191 -8.22 17.18 8.26
C PHE A 191 -9.55 16.50 8.57
N TYR A 192 -9.61 15.66 9.61
CA TYR A 192 -10.83 14.95 9.96
C TYR A 192 -11.94 15.91 10.41
N ALA A 193 -11.59 16.97 11.14
CA ALA A 193 -12.54 17.99 11.58
C ALA A 193 -13.05 18.82 10.39
N ASP A 194 -12.14 19.31 9.56
CA ASP A 194 -12.42 20.16 8.39
C ASP A 194 -13.27 19.42 7.34
N HIS A 195 -13.07 18.10 7.22
CA HIS A 195 -13.84 17.23 6.32
C HIS A 195 -15.01 16.50 7.02
N HIS A 196 -15.33 16.83 8.27
CA HIS A 196 -16.45 16.23 9.02
C HIS A 196 -16.44 14.68 9.01
N ILE A 197 -15.29 14.08 9.30
CA ILE A 197 -15.11 12.63 9.45
C ILE A 197 -15.02 12.33 10.94
N ASP A 198 -15.99 11.59 11.48
CA ASP A 198 -16.03 11.18 12.89
C ASP A 198 -15.14 9.94 13.10
N VAL A 199 -13.88 10.16 13.51
CA VAL A 199 -12.92 9.09 13.80
C VAL A 199 -12.98 8.73 15.28
N ARG A 200 -13.37 7.49 15.58
CA ARG A 200 -13.45 6.95 16.94
C ARG A 200 -12.37 5.89 17.16
N CYS A 201 -11.29 6.30 17.80
CA CYS A 201 -10.19 5.42 18.19
C CYS A 201 -10.55 4.58 19.42
N GLY A 202 -9.83 3.48 19.65
CA GLY A 202 -10.08 2.55 20.77
C GLY A 202 -11.48 1.94 20.77
N THR A 203 -12.19 1.99 19.63
CA THR A 203 -13.59 1.65 19.50
C THR A 203 -13.73 0.37 18.67
N ARG A 204 -13.85 -0.76 19.38
CA ARG A 204 -13.98 -2.08 18.76
C ARG A 204 -15.45 -2.37 18.42
N VAL A 205 -15.71 -2.71 17.16
CA VAL A 205 -16.97 -3.33 16.73
C VAL A 205 -16.95 -4.82 17.08
N VAL A 206 -18.01 -5.31 17.69
CA VAL A 206 -18.14 -6.71 18.15
C VAL A 206 -19.26 -7.48 17.47
N ARG A 207 -20.23 -6.79 16.85
CA ARG A 207 -21.31 -7.43 16.08
C ARG A 207 -21.79 -6.53 14.94
N ILE A 208 -22.19 -7.14 13.83
CA ILE A 208 -22.94 -6.47 12.75
C ILE A 208 -24.35 -7.05 12.77
N ASP A 209 -25.36 -6.17 12.69
CA ASP A 209 -26.77 -6.54 12.53
C ASP A 209 -27.24 -6.02 11.17
N PRO A 210 -27.16 -6.85 10.11
CA PRO A 210 -27.58 -6.44 8.76
C PRO A 210 -29.07 -6.09 8.68
N ALA A 211 -29.92 -6.76 9.46
CA ALA A 211 -31.37 -6.54 9.43
C ALA A 211 -31.77 -5.17 10.00
N GLN A 212 -31.05 -4.70 11.02
CA GLN A 212 -31.26 -3.38 11.64
C GLN A 212 -30.31 -2.30 11.09
N GLN A 213 -29.46 -2.65 10.11
CA GLN A 213 -28.43 -1.77 9.54
C GLN A 213 -27.60 -1.04 10.62
N ALA A 214 -27.07 -1.79 11.59
CA ALA A 214 -26.27 -1.23 12.66
C ALA A 214 -25.10 -2.13 13.07
N VAL A 215 -24.05 -1.53 13.62
CA VAL A 215 -22.96 -2.23 14.30
C VAL A 215 -23.08 -2.04 15.81
N GLU A 216 -22.70 -3.06 16.58
CA GLU A 216 -22.61 -3.02 18.04
C GLU A 216 -21.14 -2.86 18.44
N LEU A 217 -20.89 -1.95 19.36
CA LEU A 217 -19.55 -1.66 19.90
C LEU A 217 -19.31 -2.47 21.17
N ALA A 218 -18.04 -2.61 21.56
CA ALA A 218 -17.66 -3.37 22.75
C ALA A 218 -18.25 -2.83 24.08
N ASP A 219 -18.68 -1.56 24.12
CA ASP A 219 -19.38 -0.95 25.26
C ASP A 219 -20.90 -1.19 25.26
N GLY A 220 -21.42 -1.95 24.29
CA GLY A 220 -22.84 -2.26 24.11
C GLY A 220 -23.64 -1.17 23.37
N SER A 221 -23.04 -0.03 23.03
CA SER A 221 -23.69 0.99 22.21
C SER A 221 -23.78 0.55 20.74
N ARG A 222 -24.66 1.21 19.97
CA ARG A 222 -24.91 0.88 18.56
C ARG A 222 -24.72 2.10 17.66
N VAL A 223 -24.19 1.86 16.47
CA VAL A 223 -24.05 2.87 15.41
C VAL A 223 -24.78 2.39 14.17
N GLY A 224 -25.81 3.13 13.75
CA GLY A 224 -26.58 2.85 12.53
C GLY A 224 -25.83 3.30 11.27
N TYR A 225 -26.04 2.60 10.16
CA TYR A 225 -25.43 2.89 8.87
C TYR A 225 -26.45 2.85 7.72
N GLY A 226 -26.26 3.71 6.72
CA GLY A 226 -26.88 3.54 5.39
C GLY A 226 -26.06 2.62 4.50
N ALA A 227 -24.73 2.69 4.60
CA ALA A 227 -23.79 1.74 4.01
C ALA A 227 -22.63 1.44 4.98
N LEU A 228 -22.10 0.22 4.92
CA LEU A 228 -21.05 -0.28 5.81
C LEU A 228 -19.82 -0.73 5.01
N LEU A 229 -18.62 -0.27 5.40
CA LEU A 229 -17.35 -0.80 4.90
C LEU A 229 -16.67 -1.65 5.97
N LEU A 230 -16.39 -2.91 5.65
CA LEU A 230 -15.51 -3.78 6.43
C LEU A 230 -14.08 -3.66 5.92
N ALA A 231 -13.26 -2.91 6.64
CA ALA A 231 -11.84 -2.69 6.38
C ALA A 231 -10.97 -3.20 7.56
N THR A 232 -11.38 -4.32 8.16
CA THR A 232 -10.76 -4.88 9.38
C THR A 232 -9.40 -5.54 9.15
N GLY A 233 -9.00 -5.70 7.88
CA GLY A 233 -7.69 -6.22 7.50
C GLY A 233 -7.42 -7.64 7.99
N ALA A 234 -6.18 -7.88 8.40
CA ALA A 234 -5.68 -9.16 8.88
C ALA A 234 -4.89 -9.05 10.20
N GLU A 235 -4.77 -10.17 10.90
CA GLU A 235 -4.00 -10.35 12.15
C GLU A 235 -2.79 -11.28 11.95
N PRO A 236 -1.65 -11.02 12.65
CA PRO A 236 -0.48 -11.90 12.57
C PRO A 236 -0.75 -13.31 13.06
N ASN A 237 -0.19 -14.29 12.35
CA ASN A 237 -0.13 -15.67 12.82
C ASN A 237 0.81 -15.75 14.04
N ARG A 238 0.41 -16.52 15.05
CA ARG A 238 1.18 -16.72 16.28
C ARG A 238 1.87 -18.08 16.28
N LEU A 239 3.04 -18.16 16.92
CA LEU A 239 3.69 -19.42 17.20
C LEU A 239 2.91 -20.21 18.25
N THR A 240 2.95 -21.53 18.14
CA THR A 240 2.26 -22.47 19.05
C THR A 240 3.24 -23.39 19.80
N VAL A 241 4.52 -23.04 19.79
CA VAL A 241 5.58 -23.81 20.46
C VAL A 241 5.71 -23.43 21.93
N PRO A 242 6.25 -24.30 22.80
CA PRO A 242 6.50 -23.95 24.19
C PRO A 242 7.34 -22.66 24.30
N GLY A 243 6.88 -21.71 25.11
CA GLY A 243 7.52 -20.41 25.31
C GLY A 243 7.16 -19.33 24.29
N ALA A 244 6.26 -19.59 23.34
CA ALA A 244 5.78 -18.60 22.37
C ALA A 244 5.03 -17.40 22.99
N ASP A 245 4.57 -17.54 24.25
CA ASP A 245 3.89 -16.52 25.04
C ASP A 245 4.84 -15.70 25.93
N LEU A 246 6.15 -15.97 25.89
CA LEU A 246 7.13 -15.24 26.68
C LEU A 246 7.17 -13.75 26.30
N PRO A 247 7.39 -12.83 27.25
CA PRO A 247 7.27 -11.38 26.99
C PRO A 247 8.23 -10.78 25.97
N HIS A 248 9.27 -11.50 25.56
CA HIS A 248 10.24 -11.07 24.55
C HIS A 248 9.93 -11.64 23.16
N VAL A 249 8.87 -12.45 23.01
CA VAL A 249 8.33 -12.90 21.73
C VAL A 249 7.30 -11.88 21.25
N CYS A 250 7.64 -11.19 20.17
CA CYS A 250 6.89 -10.06 19.65
C CYS A 250 6.36 -10.36 18.24
N VAL A 251 5.21 -9.80 17.92
CA VAL A 251 4.73 -9.64 16.53
C VAL A 251 4.86 -8.17 16.14
N LEU A 252 4.69 -7.86 14.86
CA LEU A 252 4.70 -6.48 14.36
C LEU A 252 3.52 -6.26 13.42
N ARG A 253 2.52 -5.49 13.87
CA ARG A 253 1.34 -5.15 13.06
C ARG A 253 0.78 -3.76 13.35
N SER A 254 0.68 -3.41 14.62
CA SER A 254 0.18 -2.11 15.08
C SER A 254 1.31 -1.20 15.54
N ARG A 255 1.04 0.10 15.64
CA ARG A 255 1.96 1.06 16.26
C ARG A 255 2.33 0.63 17.68
N ALA A 256 1.36 0.17 18.47
CA ALA A 256 1.59 -0.33 19.81
C ALA A 256 2.56 -1.53 19.84
N ASP A 257 2.48 -2.44 18.86
CA ASP A 257 3.45 -3.55 18.73
C ASP A 257 4.86 -3.01 18.42
N CYS A 258 4.97 -2.05 17.51
CA CYS A 258 6.25 -1.44 17.13
C CYS A 258 6.87 -0.68 18.30
N ASP A 259 6.09 0.13 19.03
CA ASP A 259 6.55 0.88 20.20
C ASP A 259 7.02 -0.06 21.32
N ALA A 260 6.27 -1.14 21.56
CA ALA A 260 6.65 -2.17 22.52
C ALA A 260 7.96 -2.88 22.11
N LEU A 261 8.12 -3.17 20.81
CA LEU A 261 9.35 -3.72 20.25
C LEU A 261 10.52 -2.75 20.44
N ILE A 262 10.39 -1.49 20.01
CA ILE A 262 11.41 -0.43 20.16
C ILE A 262 11.81 -0.26 21.64
N GLY A 263 10.85 -0.35 22.56
CA GLY A 263 11.11 -0.32 23.99
C GLY A 263 12.09 -1.41 24.47
N LYS A 264 11.99 -2.63 23.91
CA LYS A 264 12.88 -3.76 24.21
C LYS A 264 14.27 -3.61 23.61
N LEU A 265 14.41 -2.87 22.51
CA LEU A 265 15.70 -2.65 21.83
C LEU A 265 16.72 -1.87 22.69
N LYS A 266 16.27 -1.23 23.78
CA LYS A 266 17.16 -0.57 24.75
C LYS A 266 18.14 -1.56 25.39
N THR A 267 17.69 -2.77 25.67
CA THR A 267 18.47 -3.81 26.37
C THR A 267 18.79 -5.01 25.50
N ALA A 268 17.95 -5.31 24.51
CA ALA A 268 18.16 -6.44 23.60
C ALA A 268 19.46 -6.29 22.81
N ARG A 269 20.11 -7.43 22.53
CA ARG A 269 21.35 -7.51 21.75
C ARG A 269 21.27 -8.59 20.68
N ARG A 270 20.53 -9.69 20.93
CA ARG A 270 20.46 -10.86 20.05
C ARG A 270 19.01 -11.16 19.72
N CYS A 271 18.65 -11.01 18.46
CA CYS A 271 17.30 -11.22 17.96
C CYS A 271 17.22 -12.45 17.07
N VAL A 272 16.23 -13.31 17.31
CA VAL A 272 15.79 -14.32 16.34
C VAL A 272 14.53 -13.80 15.66
N VAL A 273 14.59 -13.62 14.35
CA VAL A 273 13.42 -13.34 13.51
C VAL A 273 12.90 -14.67 12.97
N VAL A 274 11.63 -14.98 13.22
CA VAL A 274 10.97 -16.19 12.72
C VAL A 274 10.12 -15.83 11.52
N GLY A 275 10.51 -16.31 10.35
CA GLY A 275 9.89 -16.03 9.05
C GLY A 275 10.81 -15.22 8.13
N ALA A 276 11.05 -15.75 6.93
CA ALA A 276 11.88 -15.12 5.89
C ALA A 276 11.02 -14.58 4.74
N SER A 277 9.97 -13.83 5.09
CA SER A 277 9.10 -13.10 4.15
C SER A 277 9.22 -11.58 4.34
N PHE A 278 8.40 -10.79 3.66
CA PHE A 278 8.47 -9.31 3.63
C PHE A 278 8.69 -8.68 5.01
N ILE A 279 7.72 -8.80 5.93
CA ILE A 279 7.78 -8.17 7.26
C ILE A 279 8.98 -8.69 8.07
N GLY A 280 9.25 -10.01 8.01
CA GLY A 280 10.36 -10.61 8.74
C GLY A 280 11.72 -10.05 8.28
N LEU A 281 11.94 -9.97 6.97
CA LEU A 281 13.20 -9.47 6.42
C LEU A 281 13.31 -7.95 6.52
N GLU A 282 12.23 -7.19 6.36
CA GLU A 282 12.24 -5.75 6.64
C GLU A 282 12.61 -5.47 8.11
N ALA A 283 12.00 -6.20 9.05
CA ALA A 283 12.33 -6.09 10.46
C ALA A 283 13.78 -6.52 10.73
N ALA A 284 14.29 -7.58 10.09
CA ALA A 284 15.69 -7.98 10.20
C ALA A 284 16.64 -6.85 9.77
N ALA A 285 16.36 -6.19 8.65
CA ALA A 285 17.13 -5.04 8.18
C ALA A 285 17.10 -3.88 9.17
N ALA A 286 15.90 -3.50 9.64
CA ALA A 286 15.73 -2.43 10.62
C ALA A 286 16.47 -2.70 11.94
N LEU A 287 16.45 -3.95 12.42
CA LEU A 287 17.16 -4.35 13.64
C LEU A 287 18.68 -4.39 13.45
N ARG A 288 19.17 -4.75 12.25
CA ARG A 288 20.60 -4.61 11.89
C ARG A 288 21.04 -3.16 11.83
N THR A 289 20.21 -2.24 11.33
CA THR A 289 20.48 -0.79 11.40
C THR A 289 20.66 -0.32 12.86
N ARG A 290 19.93 -0.92 13.79
CA ARG A 290 20.08 -0.71 15.24
C ARG A 290 21.19 -1.53 15.90
N ARG A 291 22.01 -2.23 15.12
CA ARG A 291 23.19 -2.99 15.56
C ARG A 291 22.88 -4.20 16.46
N LEU A 292 21.69 -4.79 16.36
CA LEU A 292 21.43 -6.09 17.00
C LEU A 292 22.10 -7.21 16.19
N ASP A 293 22.52 -8.28 16.87
CA ASP A 293 22.86 -9.55 16.22
C ASP A 293 21.56 -10.23 15.79
N VAL A 294 21.34 -10.38 14.49
CA VAL A 294 20.08 -10.89 13.93
C VAL A 294 20.29 -12.24 13.28
N GLN A 295 19.46 -13.21 13.68
CA GLN A 295 19.37 -14.52 13.08
C GLN A 295 17.96 -14.71 12.52
N VAL A 296 17.83 -15.22 11.29
CA VAL A 296 16.54 -15.48 10.65
C VAL A 296 16.30 -16.97 10.56
N VAL A 297 15.15 -17.44 11.03
CA VAL A 297 14.72 -18.85 10.99
C VAL A 297 13.51 -18.98 10.09
N ALA A 298 13.54 -19.88 9.11
CA ALA A 298 12.41 -20.15 8.24
C ALA A 298 12.41 -21.58 7.70
N PRO A 299 11.23 -22.17 7.43
CA PRO A 299 11.12 -23.54 6.92
C PRO A 299 11.54 -23.65 5.44
N ASP A 300 11.42 -22.57 4.68
CA ASP A 300 11.74 -22.55 3.25
C ASP A 300 13.26 -22.64 3.02
N ALA A 301 13.66 -23.27 1.90
CA ALA A 301 15.07 -23.38 1.50
C ALA A 301 15.65 -22.04 0.99
N HIS A 302 14.79 -21.15 0.51
CA HIS A 302 15.14 -19.82 0.02
C HIS A 302 14.09 -18.81 0.50
N PRO A 303 14.49 -17.62 0.96
CA PRO A 303 13.53 -16.58 1.35
C PRO A 303 12.59 -16.24 0.20
N MET A 304 11.30 -16.09 0.50
CA MET A 304 10.29 -15.54 -0.43
C MET A 304 10.13 -16.30 -1.77
N ALA A 305 10.69 -17.51 -1.91
CA ALA A 305 10.72 -18.23 -3.19
C ALA A 305 9.33 -18.49 -3.79
N ARG A 306 8.31 -18.69 -2.94
CA ARG A 306 6.92 -18.85 -3.37
C ARG A 306 6.36 -17.64 -4.11
N VAL A 307 6.87 -16.43 -3.82
CA VAL A 307 6.35 -15.17 -4.39
C VAL A 307 7.32 -14.59 -5.42
N LEU A 308 8.62 -14.60 -5.11
CA LEU A 308 9.67 -13.96 -5.90
C LEU A 308 10.53 -14.93 -6.72
N GLY A 309 10.36 -16.24 -6.54
CA GLY A 309 11.23 -17.26 -7.13
C GLY A 309 12.58 -17.38 -6.42
N GLU A 310 13.25 -18.51 -6.64
CA GLU A 310 14.50 -18.88 -5.95
C GLU A 310 15.65 -17.91 -6.24
N ALA A 311 15.76 -17.43 -7.48
CA ALA A 311 16.85 -16.54 -7.90
C ALA A 311 16.83 -15.20 -7.15
N LEU A 312 15.69 -14.50 -7.16
CA LEU A 312 15.55 -13.23 -6.44
C LEU A 312 15.56 -13.44 -4.92
N GLY A 313 14.96 -14.53 -4.43
CA GLY A 313 15.06 -14.92 -3.01
C GLY A 313 16.50 -15.09 -2.53
N SER A 314 17.35 -15.70 -3.36
CA SER A 314 18.78 -15.88 -3.07
C SER A 314 19.54 -14.56 -3.08
N THR A 315 19.25 -13.65 -4.03
CA THR A 315 19.83 -12.30 -4.05
C THR A 315 19.49 -11.53 -2.76
N ILE A 316 18.23 -11.58 -2.31
CA ILE A 316 17.79 -10.96 -1.06
C ILE A 316 18.51 -11.61 0.13
N GLN A 317 18.64 -12.93 0.17
CA GLN A 317 19.39 -13.63 1.22
C GLN A 317 20.84 -13.13 1.30
N THR A 318 21.56 -13.11 0.17
CA THR A 318 22.96 -12.65 0.11
C THR A 318 23.11 -11.20 0.56
N LEU A 319 22.14 -10.34 0.22
CA LEU A 319 22.13 -8.95 0.68
C LEU A 319 21.99 -8.85 2.21
N HIS A 320 21.13 -9.65 2.82
CA HIS A 320 20.98 -9.69 4.28
C HIS A 320 22.22 -10.27 4.97
N GLU A 321 22.81 -11.32 4.41
CA GLU A 321 24.05 -11.92 4.90
C GLU A 321 25.24 -10.94 4.83
N SER A 322 25.33 -10.12 3.77
CA SER A 322 26.37 -9.08 3.67
C SER A 322 26.25 -7.99 4.74
N HIS A 323 25.05 -7.80 5.29
CA HIS A 323 24.78 -6.92 6.44
C HIS A 323 24.88 -7.65 7.80
N GLY A 324 25.28 -8.92 7.80
CA GLY A 324 25.55 -9.71 9.00
C GLY A 324 24.35 -10.43 9.60
N VAL A 325 23.26 -10.61 8.83
CA VAL A 325 22.18 -11.54 9.20
C VAL A 325 22.67 -12.97 9.02
N VAL A 326 22.35 -13.85 9.98
CA VAL A 326 22.63 -15.29 9.87
C VAL A 326 21.33 -16.05 9.61
N PHE A 327 21.26 -16.78 8.51
CA PHE A 327 20.07 -17.57 8.15
C PHE A 327 20.16 -19.02 8.63
N HIS A 328 19.04 -19.51 9.15
CA HIS A 328 18.77 -20.89 9.55
C HIS A 328 17.53 -21.37 8.77
N LEU A 329 17.74 -21.67 7.48
CA LEU A 329 16.72 -22.13 6.54
C LEU A 329 16.47 -23.64 6.67
N GLY A 330 15.30 -24.10 6.24
CA GLY A 330 14.88 -25.50 6.44
C GLY A 330 14.61 -25.86 7.90
N ALA A 331 14.46 -24.87 8.78
CA ALA A 331 14.29 -25.05 10.22
C ALA A 331 13.08 -24.26 10.75
N THR A 332 12.53 -24.72 11.88
CA THR A 332 11.45 -24.03 12.60
C THR A 332 11.79 -23.94 14.08
N PRO A 333 11.29 -22.95 14.84
CA PRO A 333 11.39 -22.99 16.29
C PRO A 333 10.68 -24.25 16.83
N ALA A 334 11.32 -24.94 17.77
CA ALA A 334 10.74 -26.06 18.52
C ALA A 334 10.39 -25.66 19.97
N GLN A 335 11.17 -24.77 20.57
CA GLN A 335 10.95 -24.23 21.91
C GLN A 335 11.64 -22.87 22.06
N ILE A 336 11.06 -21.98 22.86
CA ILE A 336 11.63 -20.68 23.23
C ILE A 336 11.83 -20.66 24.76
N THR A 337 13.02 -20.27 25.21
CA THR A 337 13.35 -20.01 26.62
C THR A 337 13.60 -18.51 26.81
N PRO A 338 13.79 -18.00 28.04
CA PRO A 338 14.06 -16.58 28.27
C PRO A 338 15.29 -16.00 27.54
N ASP A 339 16.21 -16.86 27.10
CA ASP A 339 17.52 -16.49 26.56
C ASP A 339 17.93 -17.27 25.30
N SER A 340 17.06 -18.13 24.76
CA SER A 340 17.37 -18.92 23.57
C SER A 340 16.14 -19.40 22.79
N VAL A 341 16.35 -19.79 21.53
CA VAL A 341 15.41 -20.50 20.67
C VAL A 341 16.03 -21.82 20.25
N THR A 342 15.40 -22.93 20.62
CA THR A 342 15.78 -24.26 20.13
C THR A 342 15.05 -24.52 18.81
N LEU A 343 15.79 -24.93 17.78
CA LEU A 343 15.26 -25.24 16.46
C LEU A 343 14.83 -26.70 16.35
N SER A 344 14.02 -27.01 15.33
CA SER A 344 13.61 -28.37 14.96
C SER A 344 14.79 -29.28 14.58
N THR A 345 15.95 -28.71 14.24
CA THR A 345 17.21 -29.42 13.98
C THR A 345 17.94 -29.84 15.26
N GLY A 346 17.57 -29.27 16.40
CA GLY A 346 18.26 -29.43 17.68
C GLY A 346 19.26 -28.31 18.01
N ASP A 347 19.55 -27.41 17.06
CA ASP A 347 20.40 -26.25 17.30
C ASP A 347 19.76 -25.29 18.30
N VAL A 348 20.59 -24.64 19.12
CA VAL A 348 20.13 -23.68 20.14
C VAL A 348 20.72 -22.31 19.82
N LEU A 349 19.85 -21.37 19.47
CA LEU A 349 20.23 -20.01 19.12
C LEU A 349 20.08 -19.10 20.34
N PRO A 350 21.14 -18.43 20.81
CA PRO A 350 21.00 -17.44 21.87
C PRO A 350 20.17 -16.24 21.40
N ALA A 351 19.15 -15.86 22.17
CA ALA A 351 18.23 -14.78 21.81
C ALA A 351 17.63 -14.13 23.06
N ASP A 352 17.68 -12.80 23.14
CA ASP A 352 16.98 -12.02 24.18
C ASP A 352 15.77 -11.25 23.61
N LEU A 353 15.50 -11.45 22.32
CA LEU A 353 14.35 -10.94 21.58
C LEU A 353 13.96 -11.94 20.48
N VAL A 354 12.66 -12.15 20.29
CA VAL A 354 12.13 -12.93 19.16
C VAL A 354 11.09 -12.08 18.43
N VAL A 355 11.21 -11.95 17.10
CA VAL A 355 10.23 -11.26 16.26
C VAL A 355 9.59 -12.26 15.30
N VAL A 356 8.27 -12.36 15.32
CA VAL A 356 7.50 -13.36 14.57
C VAL A 356 6.81 -12.70 13.37
N GLY A 357 7.18 -13.16 12.17
CA GLY A 357 6.65 -12.70 10.88
C GLY A 357 6.30 -13.88 9.96
N ILE A 358 5.42 -14.77 10.41
CA ILE A 358 5.03 -16.02 9.72
C ILE A 358 3.68 -15.90 8.97
N GLY A 359 3.43 -14.73 8.39
CA GLY A 359 2.19 -14.41 7.68
C GLY A 359 1.04 -13.98 8.60
N VAL A 360 -0.12 -13.74 7.97
CA VAL A 360 -1.33 -13.24 8.62
C VAL A 360 -2.55 -14.08 8.23
N HIS A 361 -3.67 -13.86 8.93
CA HIS A 361 -4.99 -14.37 8.55
C HIS A 361 -6.03 -13.24 8.58
N PRO A 362 -7.03 -13.24 7.67
CA PRO A 362 -8.00 -12.14 7.58
C PRO A 362 -8.98 -12.12 8.76
N ASN A 363 -9.36 -10.92 9.21
CA ASN A 363 -10.23 -10.69 10.38
C ASN A 363 -11.72 -10.87 10.04
N VAL A 364 -12.10 -12.10 9.73
CA VAL A 364 -13.43 -12.45 9.16
C VAL A 364 -14.53 -12.70 10.19
N ALA A 365 -14.22 -12.78 11.48
CA ALA A 365 -15.18 -13.18 12.52
C ALA A 365 -16.49 -12.34 12.49
N LEU A 366 -16.37 -11.00 12.43
CA LEU A 366 -17.53 -10.10 12.34
C LEU A 366 -18.43 -10.42 11.13
N ALA A 367 -17.82 -10.72 9.99
CA ALA A 367 -18.54 -11.03 8.76
C ALA A 367 -19.21 -12.40 8.83
N GLN A 368 -18.52 -13.40 9.38
CA GLN A 368 -19.07 -14.76 9.58
C GLN A 368 -20.27 -14.74 10.52
N ASP A 369 -20.14 -14.06 11.66
CA ASP A 369 -21.22 -13.94 12.66
C ASP A 369 -22.43 -13.17 12.11
N ALA A 370 -22.19 -12.26 11.16
CA ALA A 370 -23.24 -11.53 10.45
C ALA A 370 -23.88 -12.32 9.29
N GLY A 371 -23.44 -13.56 9.05
CA GLY A 371 -23.95 -14.42 7.98
C GLY A 371 -23.45 -14.04 6.58
N LEU A 372 -22.35 -13.29 6.47
CA LEU A 372 -21.74 -12.96 5.19
C LEU A 372 -20.93 -14.13 4.62
N ALA A 373 -20.86 -14.22 3.30
CA ALA A 373 -20.06 -15.24 2.62
C ALA A 373 -18.55 -15.04 2.87
N VAL A 374 -17.90 -16.08 3.38
CA VAL A 374 -16.46 -16.06 3.71
C VAL A 374 -15.79 -17.30 3.15
N ASP A 375 -14.67 -17.09 2.44
CA ASP A 375 -13.78 -18.13 1.94
C ASP A 375 -12.36 -17.57 1.95
N ARG A 376 -11.57 -17.91 2.98
CA ARG A 376 -10.23 -17.37 3.22
C ARG A 376 -10.18 -15.83 3.11
N GLY A 377 -11.25 -15.15 3.56
CA GLY A 377 -11.51 -13.72 3.36
C GLY A 377 -13.01 -13.47 3.13
N VAL A 378 -13.48 -12.23 3.30
CA VAL A 378 -14.87 -11.85 2.98
C VAL A 378 -15.02 -11.83 1.47
N THR A 379 -15.94 -12.65 0.96
CA THR A 379 -16.18 -12.74 -0.48
C THR A 379 -16.96 -11.52 -0.93
N VAL A 380 -16.45 -10.85 -1.97
CA VAL A 380 -17.10 -9.69 -2.58
C VAL A 380 -17.32 -9.88 -4.08
N ASP A 381 -18.24 -9.12 -4.66
CA ASP A 381 -18.40 -9.02 -6.10
C ASP A 381 -17.36 -8.08 -6.73
N ARG A 382 -17.48 -7.83 -8.04
CA ARG A 382 -16.57 -6.92 -8.77
C ARG A 382 -16.69 -5.45 -8.33
N PHE A 383 -17.71 -5.09 -7.56
CA PHE A 383 -17.93 -3.75 -7.03
C PHE A 383 -17.54 -3.64 -5.54
N LEU A 384 -16.91 -4.70 -5.00
CA LEU A 384 -16.51 -4.86 -3.60
C LEU A 384 -17.69 -4.97 -2.62
N GLN A 385 -18.90 -5.24 -3.11
CA GLN A 385 -20.07 -5.50 -2.27
C GLN A 385 -20.06 -6.96 -1.80
N THR A 386 -20.36 -7.18 -0.53
CA THR A 386 -20.44 -8.52 0.08
C THR A 386 -21.73 -9.24 -0.33
N SER A 387 -21.99 -10.42 0.23
CA SER A 387 -23.27 -11.13 0.01
C SER A 387 -24.50 -10.42 0.58
N ALA A 388 -24.33 -9.35 1.37
CA ALA A 388 -25.41 -8.51 1.87
C ALA A 388 -25.40 -7.13 1.20
N PRO A 389 -26.54 -6.67 0.64
CA PRO A 389 -26.65 -5.34 0.04
C PRO A 389 -26.28 -4.22 1.03
N GLY A 390 -25.55 -3.21 0.55
CA GLY A 390 -25.13 -2.07 1.37
C GLY A 390 -23.94 -2.35 2.29
N ILE A 391 -23.42 -3.58 2.32
CA ILE A 391 -22.20 -3.95 3.06
C ILE A 391 -21.09 -4.28 2.07
N TYR A 392 -19.95 -3.61 2.21
CA TYR A 392 -18.77 -3.74 1.35
C TYR A 392 -17.58 -4.23 2.17
N ALA A 393 -16.57 -4.81 1.51
CA ALA A 393 -15.30 -5.14 2.16
C ALA A 393 -14.11 -4.72 1.29
N ALA A 394 -13.05 -4.21 1.91
CA ALA A 394 -11.84 -3.75 1.22
C ALA A 394 -10.57 -3.96 2.06
N GLY A 395 -9.41 -4.06 1.39
CA GLY A 395 -8.11 -4.35 1.99
C GLY A 395 -7.89 -5.84 2.24
N ASP A 396 -6.98 -6.17 3.14
CA ASP A 396 -6.50 -7.56 3.39
C ASP A 396 -7.61 -8.57 3.68
N ILE A 397 -8.80 -8.11 4.10
CA ILE A 397 -9.97 -8.96 4.38
C ILE A 397 -10.72 -9.39 3.11
N ALA A 398 -10.68 -8.59 2.04
CA ALA A 398 -11.55 -8.76 0.88
C ALA A 398 -11.00 -9.79 -0.10
N ARG A 399 -11.86 -10.70 -0.56
CA ARG A 399 -11.56 -11.68 -1.60
C ARG A 399 -12.46 -11.45 -2.81
N TRP A 400 -11.88 -10.95 -3.90
CA TRP A 400 -12.60 -10.43 -5.06
C TRP A 400 -12.29 -11.27 -6.32
N PRO A 401 -13.11 -11.21 -7.37
CA PRO A 401 -12.79 -11.83 -8.65
C PRO A 401 -11.68 -11.05 -9.36
N ASP A 402 -10.54 -11.69 -9.58
CA ASP A 402 -9.42 -11.14 -10.34
C ASP A 402 -9.84 -10.93 -11.80
N PRO A 403 -9.76 -9.70 -12.34
CA PRO A 403 -10.13 -9.45 -13.74
C PRO A 403 -9.19 -10.15 -14.74
N LEU A 404 -7.95 -10.48 -14.35
CA LEU A 404 -7.00 -11.13 -15.26
C LEU A 404 -7.29 -12.63 -15.45
N THR A 405 -7.55 -13.34 -14.36
CA THR A 405 -7.72 -14.82 -14.38
C THR A 405 -9.16 -15.28 -14.19
N GLY A 406 -10.05 -14.43 -13.67
CA GLY A 406 -11.40 -14.79 -13.23
C GLY A 406 -11.44 -15.57 -11.91
N GLU A 407 -10.28 -15.94 -11.35
CA GLU A 407 -10.20 -16.60 -10.05
C GLU A 407 -10.48 -15.61 -8.92
N ARG A 408 -10.84 -16.13 -7.74
CA ARG A 408 -11.00 -15.28 -6.56
C ARG A 408 -9.68 -15.16 -5.82
N ILE A 409 -9.12 -13.97 -5.75
CA ILE A 409 -7.84 -13.69 -5.10
C ILE A 409 -8.03 -12.80 -3.87
N ARG A 410 -7.05 -12.84 -2.97
CA ARG A 410 -6.93 -11.95 -1.82
C ARG A 410 -5.47 -11.52 -1.70
N VAL A 411 -5.24 -10.23 -1.61
CA VAL A 411 -3.90 -9.64 -1.60
C VAL A 411 -3.76 -8.75 -0.37
N GLU A 412 -2.63 -8.88 0.31
CA GLU A 412 -2.35 -8.25 1.61
C GLU A 412 -1.33 -7.12 1.44
N HIS A 413 -1.65 -6.14 0.60
CA HIS A 413 -0.73 -5.06 0.26
C HIS A 413 -1.39 -3.68 0.35
N TRP A 414 -0.57 -2.71 0.77
CA TRP A 414 -0.97 -1.34 1.07
C TRP A 414 -1.70 -0.67 -0.09
N VAL A 415 -1.09 -0.67 -1.28
CA VAL A 415 -1.65 -0.03 -2.48
C VAL A 415 -2.98 -0.66 -2.89
N VAL A 416 -3.08 -2.00 -2.83
CA VAL A 416 -4.33 -2.71 -3.14
C VAL A 416 -5.43 -2.30 -2.16
N ALA A 417 -5.12 -2.21 -0.87
CA ALA A 417 -6.08 -1.81 0.15
C ALA A 417 -6.62 -0.40 -0.10
N GLU A 418 -5.76 0.58 -0.41
CA GLU A 418 -6.20 1.94 -0.72
C GLU A 418 -7.03 1.99 -2.00
N ARG A 419 -6.57 1.34 -3.08
CA ARG A 419 -7.32 1.26 -4.35
C ARG A 419 -8.70 0.62 -4.15
N GLN A 420 -8.82 -0.41 -3.31
CA GLN A 420 -10.11 -0.98 -2.95
C GLN A 420 -10.96 -0.05 -2.08
N GLY A 421 -10.35 0.69 -1.16
CA GLY A 421 -11.05 1.71 -0.35
C GLY A 421 -11.71 2.79 -1.23
N ILE A 422 -10.96 3.32 -2.21
CA ILE A 422 -11.47 4.28 -3.20
C ILE A 422 -12.64 3.68 -3.99
N ALA A 423 -12.47 2.46 -4.52
CA ALA A 423 -13.50 1.79 -5.31
C ALA A 423 -14.77 1.50 -4.49
N ALA A 424 -14.62 1.02 -3.26
CA ALA A 424 -15.75 0.76 -2.36
C ALA A 424 -16.52 2.05 -2.05
N ALA A 425 -15.82 3.14 -1.73
CA ALA A 425 -16.44 4.45 -1.50
C ALA A 425 -17.27 4.90 -2.71
N ARG A 426 -16.70 4.87 -3.92
CA ARG A 426 -17.41 5.22 -5.16
C ARG A 426 -18.63 4.34 -5.41
N ASN A 427 -18.54 3.04 -5.12
CA ASN A 427 -19.65 2.12 -5.30
C ASN A 427 -20.75 2.25 -4.24
N MET A 428 -20.43 2.67 -3.02
CA MET A 428 -21.42 3.09 -2.02
C MET A 428 -22.23 4.31 -2.47
N LEU A 429 -21.64 5.16 -3.32
CA LEU A 429 -22.30 6.32 -3.93
C LEU A 429 -23.02 5.99 -5.25
N GLY A 430 -23.14 4.70 -5.60
CA GLY A 430 -23.90 4.25 -6.75
C GLY A 430 -23.18 4.36 -8.10
N GLN A 431 -21.85 4.61 -8.12
CA GLN A 431 -21.12 4.80 -9.38
C GLN A 431 -20.95 3.51 -10.21
N GLN A 432 -21.15 2.33 -9.63
CA GLN A 432 -21.07 1.03 -10.31
C GLN A 432 -19.78 0.85 -11.12
N ARG A 433 -18.64 1.18 -10.51
CA ARG A 433 -17.30 1.03 -11.10
C ARG A 433 -16.67 -0.30 -10.66
N PRO A 434 -16.42 -1.25 -11.57
CA PRO A 434 -15.72 -2.48 -11.22
C PRO A 434 -14.32 -2.19 -10.65
N PHE A 435 -13.87 -3.02 -9.71
CA PHE A 435 -12.50 -3.02 -9.25
C PHE A 435 -11.65 -3.85 -10.23
N ASP A 436 -10.88 -3.14 -11.04
CA ASP A 436 -10.08 -3.67 -12.15
C ASP A 436 -8.57 -3.40 -11.99
N ALA A 437 -8.16 -2.85 -10.85
CA ALA A 437 -6.77 -2.48 -10.63
C ALA A 437 -5.87 -3.72 -10.60
N VAL A 438 -4.76 -3.64 -11.31
CA VAL A 438 -3.69 -4.63 -11.24
C VAL A 438 -3.05 -4.55 -9.84
N PRO A 439 -2.86 -5.68 -9.13
CA PRO A 439 -2.17 -5.63 -7.85
C PRO A 439 -0.74 -5.12 -8.01
N PHE A 440 -0.32 -4.22 -7.11
CA PHE A 440 1.05 -3.72 -7.05
C PHE A 440 1.49 -3.62 -5.59
N PHE A 441 2.76 -3.93 -5.33
CA PHE A 441 3.41 -3.64 -4.07
C PHE A 441 4.92 -3.44 -4.27
N TRP A 442 5.57 -2.89 -3.25
CA TRP A 442 7.02 -2.81 -3.17
C TRP A 442 7.52 -3.43 -1.86
N THR A 443 8.77 -3.86 -1.86
CA THR A 443 9.51 -4.19 -0.65
C THR A 443 10.89 -3.56 -0.72
N GLN A 444 11.40 -3.12 0.42
CA GLN A 444 12.72 -2.50 0.52
C GLN A 444 13.57 -3.24 1.53
N HIS A 445 14.76 -3.63 1.10
CA HIS A 445 15.77 -4.27 1.94
C HIS A 445 17.06 -3.47 1.76
N TYR A 446 17.43 -2.67 2.76
CA TYR A 446 18.59 -1.78 2.66
C TYR A 446 18.48 -0.84 1.45
N ASP A 447 19.41 -0.96 0.50
CA ASP A 447 19.49 -0.24 -0.77
C ASP A 447 18.80 -0.95 -1.95
N LEU A 448 18.22 -2.13 -1.72
CA LEU A 448 17.49 -2.90 -2.72
C LEU A 448 15.98 -2.67 -2.60
N THR A 449 15.39 -2.06 -3.63
CA THR A 449 13.93 -1.98 -3.79
C THR A 449 13.48 -2.97 -4.85
N VAL A 450 12.48 -3.77 -4.51
CA VAL A 450 11.79 -4.68 -5.44
C VAL A 450 10.37 -4.18 -5.62
N ASN A 451 10.02 -3.86 -6.87
CA ASN A 451 8.65 -3.56 -7.28
C ASN A 451 8.01 -4.83 -7.85
N TYR A 452 6.74 -5.09 -7.55
CA TYR A 452 6.02 -6.27 -8.00
C TYR A 452 4.63 -5.90 -8.50
N VAL A 453 4.35 -6.23 -9.75
CA VAL A 453 3.11 -5.93 -10.46
C VAL A 453 2.43 -7.23 -10.86
N GLY A 454 1.11 -7.31 -10.67
CA GLY A 454 0.30 -8.50 -10.89
C GLY A 454 0.23 -9.39 -9.65
N HIS A 455 -0.25 -10.62 -9.82
CA HIS A 455 -0.38 -11.57 -8.71
C HIS A 455 -0.22 -13.00 -9.21
N ALA A 456 0.86 -13.66 -8.79
CA ALA A 456 1.11 -15.06 -9.06
C ALA A 456 1.10 -15.87 -7.75
N GLU A 457 -0.04 -16.52 -7.42
CA GLU A 457 -0.10 -17.46 -6.30
C GLU A 457 0.69 -18.75 -6.60
N GLN A 458 0.73 -19.13 -7.89
CA GLN A 458 1.48 -20.26 -8.44
C GLN A 458 1.97 -19.92 -9.85
N PHE A 459 3.19 -20.32 -10.19
CA PHE A 459 3.79 -20.17 -11.52
C PHE A 459 4.61 -21.42 -11.87
N ASP A 460 4.73 -21.73 -13.17
CA ASP A 460 5.45 -22.88 -13.71
C ASP A 460 6.68 -22.49 -14.53
N ARG A 461 6.80 -21.20 -14.88
CA ARG A 461 7.94 -20.65 -15.63
C ARG A 461 8.30 -19.26 -15.14
N VAL A 462 9.60 -19.03 -14.99
CA VAL A 462 10.21 -17.74 -14.63
C VAL A 462 11.15 -17.33 -15.75
N GLU A 463 11.02 -16.09 -16.21
CA GLU A 463 11.90 -15.50 -17.22
C GLU A 463 12.58 -14.28 -16.62
N ILE A 464 13.90 -14.22 -16.68
CA ILE A 464 14.70 -13.11 -16.15
C ILE A 464 15.33 -12.37 -17.32
N ASP A 465 15.14 -11.06 -17.36
CA ASP A 465 15.81 -10.13 -18.26
C ASP A 465 16.68 -9.16 -17.46
N GLY A 466 17.94 -9.01 -17.82
CA GLY A 466 18.93 -8.21 -17.08
C GLY A 466 19.77 -9.03 -16.10
N ASP A 467 20.33 -8.35 -15.09
CA ASP A 467 21.28 -8.91 -14.12
C ASP A 467 20.84 -8.64 -12.68
N LEU A 468 20.54 -9.72 -11.96
CA LEU A 468 20.18 -9.70 -10.54
C LEU A 468 21.30 -9.18 -9.64
N GLY A 469 22.57 -9.48 -9.97
CA GLY A 469 23.72 -9.04 -9.18
C GLY A 469 24.04 -7.55 -9.36
N ALA A 470 23.65 -6.98 -10.51
CA ALA A 470 23.77 -5.55 -10.79
C ALA A 470 22.56 -4.73 -10.30
N HIS A 471 21.55 -5.38 -9.71
CA HIS A 471 20.27 -4.77 -9.33
C HIS A 471 19.56 -4.07 -10.51
N ASP A 472 19.69 -4.64 -11.72
CA ASP A 472 19.10 -4.11 -12.95
C ASP A 472 18.42 -5.25 -13.71
N CYS A 473 17.19 -5.59 -13.30
CA CYS A 473 16.48 -6.72 -13.90
C CYS A 473 14.95 -6.61 -13.85
N SER A 474 14.32 -7.40 -14.71
CA SER A 474 12.89 -7.71 -14.70
C SER A 474 12.71 -9.23 -14.68
N ILE A 475 11.72 -9.70 -13.91
CA ILE A 475 11.42 -11.11 -13.71
C ILE A 475 9.95 -11.33 -13.99
N ALA A 476 9.62 -12.09 -15.03
CA ALA A 476 8.24 -12.42 -15.38
C ALA A 476 7.86 -13.81 -14.85
N TYR A 477 6.71 -13.89 -14.17
CA TYR A 477 6.15 -15.12 -13.64
C TYR A 477 4.96 -15.58 -14.49
N TRP A 478 5.02 -16.81 -14.96
CA TRP A 478 4.06 -17.37 -15.93
C TRP A 478 3.38 -18.62 -15.38
N ARG A 479 2.12 -18.81 -15.77
CA ARG A 479 1.38 -20.08 -15.65
C ARG A 479 0.85 -20.46 -17.02
N GLY A 480 1.41 -21.50 -17.61
CA GLY A 480 1.23 -21.81 -19.03
C GLY A 480 1.62 -20.62 -19.91
N ASN A 481 0.68 -20.12 -20.71
CA ASN A 481 0.90 -18.97 -21.62
C ASN A 481 0.45 -17.62 -21.02
N THR A 482 0.05 -17.59 -19.75
CA THR A 482 -0.40 -16.37 -19.10
C THR A 482 0.68 -15.84 -18.16
N ARG A 483 1.19 -14.65 -18.47
CA ARG A 483 2.00 -13.86 -17.52
C ARG A 483 1.07 -13.42 -16.39
N LEU A 484 1.42 -13.74 -15.15
CA LEU A 484 0.62 -13.44 -13.96
C LEU A 484 1.18 -12.26 -13.18
N ALA A 485 2.51 -12.11 -13.19
CA ALA A 485 3.18 -11.03 -12.50
C ALA A 485 4.54 -10.68 -13.13
N VAL A 486 5.07 -9.52 -12.76
CA VAL A 486 6.42 -9.05 -13.07
C VAL A 486 7.01 -8.42 -11.81
N ALA A 487 8.21 -8.85 -11.42
CA ALA A 487 9.04 -8.14 -10.44
C ALA A 487 10.13 -7.35 -11.16
N THR A 488 10.51 -6.19 -10.63
CA THR A 488 11.63 -5.40 -11.17
C THR A 488 12.52 -4.90 -10.05
N VAL A 489 13.82 -4.81 -10.36
CA VAL A 489 14.85 -4.21 -9.50
C VAL A 489 15.61 -3.19 -10.34
N GLY A 490 15.69 -1.94 -9.88
CA GLY A 490 16.38 -0.85 -10.58
C GLY A 490 15.72 -0.40 -11.90
N ARG A 491 14.51 -0.88 -12.20
CA ARG A 491 13.78 -0.63 -13.46
C ARG A 491 12.37 -0.10 -13.24
N ASP A 492 12.24 1.01 -12.52
CA ASP A 492 10.94 1.61 -12.13
C ASP A 492 10.02 1.87 -13.33
N LEU A 493 10.55 2.42 -14.42
CA LEU A 493 9.76 2.68 -15.63
C LEU A 493 9.27 1.37 -16.30
N ASP A 494 10.03 0.28 -16.20
CA ASP A 494 9.57 -1.01 -16.73
C ASP A 494 8.53 -1.66 -15.83
N SER A 495 8.57 -1.42 -14.51
CA SER A 495 7.48 -1.76 -13.58
C SER A 495 6.18 -1.09 -14.01
N LEU A 496 6.21 0.23 -14.27
CA LEU A 496 5.05 0.99 -14.73
C LEU A 496 4.52 0.48 -16.08
N LYS A 497 5.41 0.22 -17.05
CA LYS A 497 5.02 -0.37 -18.34
C LYS A 497 4.40 -1.76 -18.19
N ALA A 498 4.87 -2.55 -17.22
CA ALA A 498 4.30 -3.87 -16.92
C ALA A 498 2.86 -3.74 -16.40
N GLU A 499 2.58 -2.79 -15.50
CA GLU A 499 1.23 -2.52 -14.99
C GLU A 499 0.30 -2.09 -16.13
N ALA A 500 0.72 -1.09 -16.91
CA ALA A 500 -0.03 -0.62 -18.08
C ALA A 500 -0.33 -1.76 -19.09
N ALA A 501 0.61 -2.69 -19.28
CA ALA A 501 0.40 -3.85 -20.13
C ALA A 501 -0.65 -4.83 -19.57
N PHE A 502 -0.69 -5.01 -18.24
CA PHE A 502 -1.74 -5.80 -17.59
C PHE A 502 -3.10 -5.11 -17.69
N GLU A 503 -3.17 -3.79 -17.45
CA GLU A 503 -4.41 -3.01 -17.57
C GLU A 503 -4.99 -3.09 -18.99
N ARG A 504 -4.15 -2.93 -20.03
CA ARG A 504 -4.60 -3.09 -21.43
C ARG A 504 -5.11 -4.50 -21.73
N ARG A 505 -4.50 -5.53 -21.14
CA ARG A 505 -4.96 -6.92 -21.30
C ARG A 505 -6.30 -7.16 -20.61
N ILE A 506 -6.48 -6.63 -19.40
CA ILE A 506 -7.74 -6.68 -18.65
C ILE A 506 -8.85 -5.98 -19.43
N ALA A 507 -8.58 -4.79 -19.97
CA ALA A 507 -9.56 -4.01 -20.73
C ALA A 507 -9.97 -4.68 -22.07
N ALA A 508 -9.15 -5.59 -22.59
CA ALA A 508 -9.41 -6.30 -23.85
C ALA A 508 -10.14 -7.65 -23.68
N ALA A 509 -10.26 -8.15 -22.44
CA ALA A 509 -10.95 -9.39 -22.09
C ALA A 509 -12.43 -9.15 -21.80
#